data_AF-A0A9D9KZS2-F1
#
_entry.id   AF-A0A9D9KZS2-F1
#
_cell.length_a   1.000
_cell.length_b   1.000
_cell.length_c   1.000
_cell.angle_alpha   90.00
_cell.angle_beta   90.00
_cell.angle_gamma   90.00
#
_symmetry.space_group_name_H-M   'P 1'
#
loop_
_entity.id
_entity.type
_entity.pdbx_description
1 polymer ?
#
loop_
_entity_poly.entity_id
_entity_poly.type
_entity_poly.pdbx_seq_one_letter_code
_entity_poly.pdbx_strand_id
1 'polypeptide(L)'
;GQAVDYLRENNKIIGDHLKCFMLAYELLLQNKITDIIDLAELKSLILKRIIEIVCPDITKYGIEYVTAPSDLFGGVYTDLVPESLVPLIKEELAVLQKLQKDDGGFDISWQWYTPYPEFETARNWWRPRVTLEKLLFTKAMSDI
;
A
#
# COMPACT_ATOMS: atom_id res chain seq x y z
N GLY A 1 5.37 17.36 16.61
CA GLY A 1 4.75 16.13 17.16
C GLY A 1 5.63 14.98 16.73
N GLN A 2 6.27 14.30 17.68
CA GLN A 2 7.48 13.48 17.44
C GLN A 2 7.39 12.49 16.25
N ALA A 3 6.22 11.93 15.97
CA ALA A 3 6.00 11.05 14.82
C ALA A 3 6.10 11.76 13.46
N VAL A 4 5.59 13.00 13.35
CA VAL A 4 5.72 13.83 12.14
C VAL A 4 7.18 14.23 11.93
N ASP A 5 7.88 14.57 13.02
CA ASP A 5 9.30 14.88 12.98
C ASP A 5 10.11 13.66 12.48
N TYR A 6 9.76 12.45 12.95
CA TYR A 6 10.33 11.20 12.44
C TYR A 6 10.09 11.00 10.93
N LEU A 7 8.86 11.22 10.44
CA LEU A 7 8.52 11.10 9.01
C LEU A 7 9.30 12.12 8.14
N ARG A 8 9.54 13.31 8.69
CA ARG A 8 10.31 14.38 8.05
C ARG A 8 11.79 14.03 7.94
N GLU A 9 12.38 13.53 9.01
CA GLU A 9 13.83 13.31 9.13
C GLU A 9 14.30 11.97 8.53
N ASN A 10 13.43 10.95 8.51
CA ASN A 10 13.83 9.61 8.07
C ASN A 10 13.48 9.36 6.61
N ASN A 11 14.50 9.14 5.78
CA ASN A 11 14.35 8.83 4.36
C ASN A 11 14.20 7.34 4.05
N LYS A 12 14.32 6.46 5.05
CA LYS A 12 14.17 5.00 4.90
C LYS A 12 12.88 4.52 5.55
N ILE A 13 11.76 4.89 4.96
CA ILE A 13 10.44 4.44 5.41
C ILE A 13 9.95 3.35 4.47
N ILE A 14 9.57 2.21 5.03
CA ILE A 14 8.97 1.10 4.29
C ILE A 14 7.44 1.24 4.26
N GLY A 15 6.79 0.57 3.31
CA GLY A 15 5.35 0.71 3.08
C GLY A 15 4.47 0.50 4.32
N ASP A 16 4.77 -0.50 5.15
CA ASP A 16 3.96 -0.78 6.35
C ASP A 16 4.05 0.34 7.39
N HIS A 17 5.20 1.02 7.52
CA HIS A 17 5.31 2.18 8.40
C HIS A 17 4.46 3.34 7.89
N LEU A 18 4.43 3.54 6.57
CA LEU A 18 3.66 4.62 5.96
C LEU A 18 2.15 4.44 6.15
N LYS A 19 1.64 3.20 6.14
CA LYS A 19 0.22 2.90 6.41
C LYS A 19 -0.23 3.40 7.78
N CYS A 20 0.63 3.36 8.80
CA CYS A 20 0.31 3.91 10.12
C CYS A 20 0.09 5.43 10.07
N PHE A 21 0.88 6.15 9.28
CA PHE A 21 0.69 7.59 9.09
C PHE A 21 -0.56 7.91 8.27
N MET A 22 -0.85 7.12 7.22
CA MET A 22 -2.07 7.24 6.43
C MET A 22 -3.32 7.05 7.31
N LEU A 23 -3.31 6.01 8.15
CA LEU A 23 -4.39 5.75 9.10
C LEU A 23 -4.53 6.88 10.13
N ALA A 24 -3.41 7.35 10.70
CA ALA A 24 -3.45 8.44 11.67
C ALA A 24 -4.00 9.74 11.06
N TYR A 25 -3.58 10.08 9.85
CA TYR A 25 -4.10 11.23 9.10
C TYR A 25 -5.62 11.13 8.90
N GLU A 26 -6.11 9.98 8.44
CA GLU A 26 -7.53 9.74 8.21
C GLU A 26 -8.34 9.85 9.52
N LEU A 27 -7.86 9.24 10.60
CA LEU A 27 -8.52 9.30 11.91
C LEU A 27 -8.60 10.74 12.46
N LEU A 28 -7.53 11.53 12.30
CA LEU A 28 -7.52 12.93 12.74
C LEU A 28 -8.53 13.76 11.94
N LEU A 29 -8.59 13.57 10.61
CA LEU A 29 -9.59 14.23 9.76
C LEU A 29 -11.02 13.85 10.14
N GLN A 30 -11.30 12.55 10.26
CA GLN A 30 -12.64 12.03 10.58
C GLN A 30 -13.16 12.55 11.92
N ASN A 31 -12.27 12.70 12.90
CA ASN A 31 -12.59 13.22 14.24
C ASN A 31 -12.46 14.75 14.34
N LYS A 32 -12.18 15.46 13.23
CA LYS A 32 -12.01 16.92 13.18
C LYS A 32 -10.94 17.45 14.13
N ILE A 33 -9.90 16.66 14.37
CA ILE A 33 -8.75 17.02 15.22
C ILE A 33 -7.71 17.67 14.32
N THR A 34 -7.74 19.01 14.23
CA THR A 34 -6.90 19.79 13.30
C THR A 34 -5.92 20.74 14.01
N ASP A 35 -5.93 20.75 15.34
CA ASP A 35 -5.22 21.72 16.19
C ASP A 35 -3.99 21.12 16.92
N ILE A 36 -3.82 19.79 16.85
CA ILE A 36 -2.71 19.08 17.52
C ILE A 36 -1.46 19.01 16.62
N ILE A 37 -1.66 18.86 15.31
CA ILE A 37 -0.59 18.77 14.30
C ILE A 37 -0.98 19.52 13.03
N ASP A 38 0.02 19.96 12.25
CA ASP A 38 -0.21 20.49 10.92
C ASP A 38 -0.59 19.35 9.95
N LEU A 39 -1.89 19.23 9.68
CA LEU A 39 -2.43 18.20 8.78
C LEU A 39 -2.04 18.44 7.31
N ALA A 40 -1.82 19.69 6.90
CA ALA A 40 -1.40 19.98 5.54
C ALA A 40 0.05 19.53 5.33
N GLU A 41 0.93 19.79 6.31
CA GLU A 41 2.30 19.28 6.31
C GLU A 41 2.31 17.75 6.32
N LEU A 42 1.55 17.11 7.22
CA LEU A 42 1.48 15.65 7.30
C LEU A 42 1.01 15.04 5.97
N LYS A 43 -0.03 15.59 5.34
CA LYS A 43 -0.51 15.11 4.03
C LYS A 43 0.60 15.20 2.99
N SER A 44 1.27 16.35 2.91
CA SER A 44 2.36 16.57 1.95
C SER A 44 3.50 15.57 2.13
N LEU A 45 3.89 15.30 3.38
CA LEU A 45 4.91 14.29 3.70
C LEU A 45 4.45 12.88 3.31
N ILE A 46 3.22 12.50 3.62
CA ILE A 46 2.66 11.19 3.23
C ILE A 46 2.70 11.03 1.70
N LEU A 47 2.18 11.99 0.95
CA LEU A 47 2.14 11.94 -0.51
C LEU A 47 3.54 11.82 -1.11
N LYS A 48 4.50 12.59 -0.60
CA LYS A 48 5.90 12.49 -1.02
C LYS A 48 6.45 11.09 -0.78
N ARG A 49 6.24 10.52 0.42
CA ARG A 49 6.74 9.18 0.76
C ARG A 49 6.08 8.09 -0.07
N ILE A 50 4.77 8.19 -0.34
CA ILE A 50 4.05 7.26 -1.23
C ILE A 50 4.75 7.17 -2.59
N ILE A 51 5.05 8.33 -3.21
CA ILE A 51 5.71 8.38 -4.51
C ILE A 51 7.11 7.75 -4.46
N GLU A 52 7.86 7.97 -3.37
CA GLU A 52 9.22 7.44 -3.21
C GLU A 52 9.27 5.91 -3.03
N ILE A 53 8.26 5.31 -2.38
CA ILE A 53 8.30 3.87 -2.05
C ILE A 53 7.64 2.97 -3.08
N VAL A 54 6.70 3.49 -3.88
CA VAL A 54 6.01 2.71 -4.90
C VAL A 54 6.98 2.39 -6.03
N CYS A 55 7.09 1.12 -6.38
CA CYS A 55 8.00 0.67 -7.42
C CYS A 55 7.51 1.16 -8.79
N PRO A 56 8.33 1.87 -9.58
CA PRO A 56 7.91 2.37 -10.89
C PRO A 56 7.93 1.29 -11.98
N ASP A 57 8.53 0.13 -11.71
CA ASP A 57 8.69 -0.96 -12.67
C ASP A 57 7.54 -1.98 -12.54
N ILE A 58 6.56 -1.84 -13.44
CA ILE A 58 5.35 -2.68 -13.49
C ILE A 58 5.70 -4.15 -13.74
N THR A 59 6.82 -4.45 -14.40
CA THR A 59 7.20 -5.84 -14.71
C THR A 59 7.46 -6.68 -13.46
N LYS A 60 7.64 -6.03 -12.31
CA LYS A 60 7.86 -6.64 -11.00
C LYS A 60 6.57 -6.95 -10.24
N TYR A 61 5.44 -6.40 -10.66
CA TYR A 61 4.20 -6.46 -9.89
C TYR A 61 3.64 -7.89 -9.92
N GLY A 62 3.47 -8.46 -8.72
CA GLY A 62 3.06 -9.85 -8.55
C GLY A 62 4.14 -10.88 -8.90
N ILE A 63 5.40 -10.46 -9.05
CA ILE A 63 6.55 -11.34 -9.28
C ILE A 63 7.59 -11.15 -8.18
N GLU A 64 8.01 -9.91 -7.93
CA GLU A 64 9.02 -9.60 -6.92
C GLU A 64 8.40 -9.05 -5.62
N TYR A 65 9.20 -8.98 -4.56
CA TYR A 65 8.83 -8.31 -3.32
C TYR A 65 9.06 -6.79 -3.47
N VAL A 66 8.11 -6.12 -4.12
CA VAL A 66 8.11 -4.67 -4.32
C VAL A 66 6.80 -4.06 -3.82
N THR A 67 6.84 -2.79 -3.40
CA THR A 67 5.63 -2.05 -3.04
C THR A 67 4.88 -1.66 -4.31
N ALA A 68 3.71 -2.24 -4.52
CA ALA A 68 2.76 -1.85 -5.55
C ALA A 68 1.65 -0.96 -4.95
N PRO A 69 0.91 -0.15 -5.74
CA PRO A 69 -0.15 0.72 -5.25
C PRO A 69 -1.18 0.00 -4.35
N SER A 70 -1.59 -1.21 -4.71
CA SER A 70 -2.55 -2.00 -3.94
C SER A 70 -2.06 -2.43 -2.55
N ASP A 71 -0.74 -2.37 -2.29
CA ASP A 71 -0.22 -2.61 -0.95
C ASP A 71 -0.49 -1.43 0.00
N LEU A 72 -0.76 -0.23 -0.53
CA LEU A 72 -1.03 0.99 0.24
C LEU A 72 -2.52 1.34 0.27
N PHE A 73 -3.24 1.11 -0.84
CA PHE A 73 -4.59 1.65 -1.03
C PHE A 73 -5.71 0.60 -0.93
N GLY A 74 -5.87 -0.03 0.24
CA GLY A 74 -6.95 -1.00 0.52
C GLY A 74 -8.36 -0.42 0.70
N GLY A 75 -8.73 0.63 -0.05
CA GLY A 75 -10.11 1.16 -0.12
C GLY A 75 -10.53 2.22 0.89
N VAL A 76 -9.62 2.80 1.67
CA VAL A 76 -9.94 3.86 2.67
C VAL A 76 -9.10 5.13 2.49
N TYR A 77 -8.24 5.19 1.46
CA TYR A 77 -7.21 6.23 1.32
C TYR A 77 -7.18 6.86 -0.08
N THR A 78 -8.33 6.96 -0.75
CA THR A 78 -8.42 7.52 -2.12
C THR A 78 -7.94 8.97 -2.17
N ASP A 79 -8.16 9.76 -1.11
CA ASP A 79 -7.71 11.16 -0.99
C ASP A 79 -6.19 11.32 -0.82
N LEU A 80 -5.49 10.20 -0.62
CA LEU A 80 -4.04 10.09 -0.52
C LEU A 80 -3.41 9.47 -1.77
N VAL A 81 -4.19 9.24 -2.84
CA VAL A 81 -3.66 8.77 -4.14
C VAL A 81 -3.03 9.96 -4.86
N PRO A 82 -1.69 9.99 -5.06
CA PRO A 82 -1.07 11.02 -5.88
C PRO A 82 -1.45 10.83 -7.35
N GLU A 83 -1.75 11.92 -8.06
CA GLU A 83 -2.09 11.89 -9.49
C GLU A 83 -0.99 11.20 -10.33
N SER A 84 0.27 11.38 -9.95
CA SER A 84 1.42 10.74 -10.61
C SER A 84 1.41 9.21 -10.56
N LEU A 85 0.67 8.59 -9.63
CA LEU A 85 0.55 7.14 -9.53
C LEU A 85 -0.64 6.55 -10.30
N VAL A 86 -1.55 7.39 -10.83
CA VAL A 86 -2.73 6.92 -11.58
C VAL A 86 -2.36 5.99 -12.75
N PRO A 87 -1.31 6.26 -13.56
CA PRO A 87 -0.89 5.33 -14.61
C PRO A 87 -0.48 3.96 -14.05
N LEU A 88 0.28 3.92 -12.95
CA LEU A 88 0.71 2.67 -12.32
C LEU A 88 -0.46 1.89 -11.71
N ILE A 89 -1.47 2.58 -11.17
CA ILE A 89 -2.69 1.96 -10.66
C ILE A 89 -3.43 1.25 -11.80
N LYS A 90 -3.58 1.88 -12.96
CA LYS A 90 -4.26 1.29 -14.12
C LYS A 90 -3.56 0.03 -14.62
N GLU A 91 -2.24 0.09 -14.69
CA GLU A 91 -1.41 -1.04 -15.08
C GLU A 91 -1.48 -2.17 -14.04
N GLU A 92 -1.43 -1.85 -12.74
CA GLU A 92 -1.61 -2.83 -11.68
C GLU A 92 -2.98 -3.51 -11.73
N LEU A 93 -4.07 -2.77 -11.96
CA LEU A 93 -5.40 -3.35 -12.10
C LEU A 93 -5.44 -4.39 -13.23
N ALA A 94 -4.78 -4.12 -14.36
CA ALA A 94 -4.65 -5.06 -15.46
C ALA A 94 -3.77 -6.27 -15.11
N VAL A 95 -2.73 -6.09 -14.28
CA VAL A 95 -1.90 -7.18 -13.75
C VAL A 95 -2.69 -8.06 -12.79
N LEU A 96 -3.46 -7.48 -11.86
CA LEU A 96 -4.26 -8.22 -10.88
C LEU A 96 -5.31 -9.12 -11.53
N GLN A 97 -5.96 -8.67 -12.61
CA GLN A 97 -6.89 -9.52 -13.36
C GLN A 97 -6.24 -10.81 -13.90
N LYS A 98 -4.94 -10.77 -14.20
CA LYS A 98 -4.18 -11.93 -14.70
C LYS A 98 -3.62 -12.80 -13.58
N LEU A 99 -3.41 -12.22 -12.39
CA LEU A 99 -2.84 -12.90 -11.22
C LEU A 99 -3.89 -13.58 -10.35
N GLN A 100 -5.16 -13.20 -10.47
CA GLN A 100 -6.24 -13.80 -9.70
C GLN A 100 -6.37 -15.29 -10.06
N LYS A 101 -6.35 -16.14 -9.03
CA LYS A 101 -6.48 -17.59 -9.19
C LYS A 101 -7.94 -18.00 -9.41
N ASP A 102 -8.15 -19.24 -9.83
CA ASP A 102 -9.50 -19.80 -10.07
C ASP A 102 -10.41 -19.74 -8.83
N ASP A 103 -9.84 -19.75 -7.61
CA ASP A 103 -10.58 -19.58 -6.36
C ASP A 103 -10.95 -18.12 -6.05
N GLY A 104 -10.65 -17.19 -6.96
CA GLY A 104 -10.81 -15.75 -6.78
C GLY A 104 -9.76 -15.11 -5.88
N GLY A 105 -8.82 -15.89 -5.34
CA GLY A 105 -7.77 -15.41 -4.45
C GLY A 105 -6.53 -14.90 -5.17
N PHE A 106 -5.65 -14.27 -4.39
CA PHE A 106 -4.30 -13.87 -4.81
C PHE A 106 -3.27 -14.61 -3.99
N ASP A 107 -2.15 -14.99 -4.60
CA ASP A 107 -1.06 -15.68 -3.91
C ASP A 107 0.06 -14.73 -3.48
N ILE A 108 0.97 -15.23 -2.65
CA ILE A 108 2.22 -14.53 -2.36
C ILE A 108 3.22 -14.85 -3.47
N SER A 109 3.73 -13.80 -4.13
CA SER A 109 4.63 -13.87 -5.29
C SER A 109 6.10 -14.12 -4.94
N TRP A 110 6.49 -13.81 -3.70
CA TRP A 110 7.86 -13.91 -3.24
C TRP A 110 8.05 -15.09 -2.29
N GLN A 111 9.31 -15.50 -2.14
CA GLN A 111 9.76 -16.52 -1.18
C GLN A 111 11.03 -16.03 -0.47
N TRP A 112 11.29 -16.56 0.72
CA TRP A 112 12.58 -16.33 1.37
C TRP A 112 13.71 -16.99 0.58
N TYR A 113 14.90 -16.41 0.63
CA TYR A 113 16.09 -16.99 -0.01
C TYR A 113 16.50 -18.34 0.62
N THR A 114 16.16 -18.55 1.89
CA THR A 114 16.41 -19.80 2.61
C THR A 114 15.16 -20.67 2.59
N PRO A 115 15.28 -22.00 2.36
CA PRO A 115 14.14 -22.90 2.39
C PRO A 115 13.66 -23.11 3.83
N TYR A 116 12.66 -22.33 4.23
CA TYR A 116 11.95 -22.48 5.49
C TYR A 116 10.60 -23.18 5.25
N PRO A 117 10.43 -24.47 5.57
CA PRO A 117 9.17 -25.19 5.38
C PRO A 117 7.97 -24.51 6.08
N GLU A 118 8.22 -23.83 7.20
CA GLU A 118 7.22 -23.09 7.97
C GLU A 118 6.61 -21.93 7.17
N PHE A 119 7.34 -21.42 6.16
CA PHE A 119 6.84 -20.36 5.28
C PHE A 119 5.58 -20.78 4.53
N GLU A 120 5.40 -22.05 4.18
CA GLU A 120 4.18 -22.53 3.53
C GLU A 120 2.95 -22.34 4.43
N THR A 121 3.12 -22.52 5.74
CA THR A 121 2.05 -22.26 6.71
C THR A 121 1.74 -20.77 6.79
N ALA A 122 2.77 -19.93 6.89
CA ALA A 122 2.61 -18.48 6.90
C ALA A 122 1.95 -17.95 5.61
N ARG A 123 2.38 -18.46 4.44
CA ARG A 123 1.83 -18.13 3.12
C ARG A 123 0.34 -18.42 3.05
N ASN A 124 -0.09 -19.58 3.52
CA ASN A 124 -1.51 -19.94 3.59
C ASN A 124 -2.31 -19.04 4.54
N TRP A 125 -1.73 -18.60 5.66
CA TRP A 125 -2.40 -17.69 6.60
C TRP A 125 -2.46 -16.24 6.13
N TRP A 126 -1.47 -15.79 5.35
CA TRP A 126 -1.42 -14.43 4.83
C TRP A 126 -2.23 -14.27 3.54
N ARG A 127 -2.42 -15.35 2.75
CA ARG A 127 -3.18 -15.34 1.49
C ARG A 127 -4.56 -14.67 1.59
N PRO A 128 -5.39 -14.94 2.62
CA PRO A 128 -6.68 -14.28 2.77
C PRO A 128 -6.56 -12.77 2.96
N ARG A 129 -5.60 -12.29 3.76
CA ARG A 129 -5.37 -10.85 3.95
C ARG A 129 -4.96 -10.18 2.65
N VAL A 130 -3.97 -10.76 1.93
CA VAL A 130 -3.54 -10.24 0.62
C VAL A 130 -4.71 -10.19 -0.35
N THR A 131 -5.52 -11.26 -0.40
CA THR A 131 -6.70 -11.31 -1.27
C THR A 131 -7.67 -10.17 -0.96
N LEU A 132 -8.01 -9.95 0.32
CA LEU A 132 -8.89 -8.85 0.73
C LEU A 132 -8.33 -7.48 0.34
N GLU A 133 -7.03 -7.25 0.56
CA GLU A 133 -6.37 -5.99 0.21
C GLU A 133 -6.45 -5.71 -1.30
N LYS A 134 -6.15 -6.71 -2.15
CA LYS A 134 -6.23 -6.56 -3.61
C LYS A 134 -7.67 -6.34 -4.08
N LEU A 135 -8.65 -7.07 -3.53
CA LEU A 135 -10.06 -6.89 -3.89
C LEU A 135 -10.60 -5.52 -3.48
N LEU A 136 -10.27 -5.05 -2.27
CA LEU A 136 -10.65 -3.71 -1.82
C LEU A 136 -10.01 -2.62 -2.67
N PHE A 137 -8.74 -2.79 -3.05
CA PHE A 137 -8.07 -1.91 -3.98
C PHE A 137 -8.77 -1.90 -5.36
N THR A 138 -9.01 -3.06 -5.96
CA THR A 138 -9.71 -3.15 -7.25
C THR A 138 -11.09 -2.49 -7.21
N LYS A 139 -11.83 -2.68 -6.11
CA LYS A 139 -13.13 -2.04 -5.91
C LYS A 139 -13.03 -0.52 -5.76
N ALA A 140 -12.05 -0.03 -5.01
CA ALA A 140 -11.91 1.40 -4.75
C ALA A 140 -11.33 2.18 -5.93
N MET A 141 -10.55 1.51 -6.79
CA MET A 141 -9.87 2.11 -7.93
C MET A 141 -10.53 1.80 -9.27
N SER A 142 -11.72 1.19 -9.30
CA SER A 142 -12.42 0.84 -10.54
C SER A 142 -12.76 2.07 -11.39
N ASP A 143 -12.90 3.23 -10.75
CA ASP A 143 -13.41 4.46 -11.37
C ASP A 143 -12.30 5.52 -11.61
N ILE A 144 -11.03 5.18 -11.33
CA ILE A 144 -9.84 6.01 -11.59
C ILE A 144 -9.31 5.78 -13.01
#